data_AF-A0A1C0VVL7-F1
#
_entry.id   AF-A0A1C0VVL7-F1
#
_cell.length_a   1.000
_cell.length_b   1.000
_cell.length_c   1.000
_cell.angle_alpha   90.00
_cell.angle_beta   90.00
_cell.angle_gamma   90.00
#
_symmetry.space_group_name_H-M   'P 1'
#
loop_
_entity.id
_entity.type
_entity.pdbx_description
1 polymer ?
#
loop_
_entity_poly.entity_id
_entity_poly.type
_entity_poly.pdbx_seq_one_letter_code
_entity_poly.pdbx_strand_id
1 'polypeptide(L)'
;MSSRVPELIWEHKGEKVQQTPITIAEPDTKSHLIILPQHASKKDISDLKNEAYKSEIYKDFDLAKQLWIRVLAASRDSASRDSIDRDAIHAIERIAIAQHQLTSKDSDETEKSYQPAHFNPISILPNVPLKSSRGIDYTKLRDLLATGKWKEADQETARVMLKVAGREKEKWLDSSSIDNFPCEDLRTIDQLWVKYSNGLFGFSVQKRIYESLGGTREYDGKIWEAFGDRVGWRVNNNWLRYDDLKFNNKIKVKGHLPRGRVILIRRLRLIRMVLGGYSVLGSPLLSRRDL
;
A
#
# COMPACT_ATOMS: atom_id res chain seq x y z
N MET A 1 -12.83 26.54 -50.00
CA MET A 1 -13.50 25.23 -49.89
C MET A 1 -12.73 24.44 -48.85
N SER A 2 -13.35 24.10 -47.71
CA SER A 2 -12.70 23.32 -46.66
C SER A 2 -13.10 21.86 -46.88
N SER A 3 -12.29 21.13 -47.63
CA SER A 3 -12.46 19.68 -47.76
C SER A 3 -12.01 19.03 -46.45
N ARG A 4 -12.82 18.13 -45.91
CA ARG A 4 -12.47 17.38 -44.70
C ARG A 4 -11.34 16.42 -45.04
N VAL A 5 -10.49 16.11 -44.06
CA VAL A 5 -9.34 15.20 -44.20
C VAL A 5 -9.65 13.89 -44.95
N PRO A 6 -10.81 13.23 -44.76
CA PRO A 6 -11.17 12.03 -45.52
C PRO A 6 -11.36 12.29 -47.02
N GLU A 7 -11.94 13.43 -47.39
CA GLU A 7 -12.26 13.81 -48.77
C GLU A 7 -10.98 14.10 -49.58
N LEU A 8 -10.00 14.77 -48.97
CA LEU A 8 -8.68 15.01 -49.57
C LEU A 8 -7.90 13.71 -49.84
N ILE A 9 -8.03 12.73 -48.95
CA ILE A 9 -7.34 11.44 -49.11
C ILE A 9 -7.95 10.64 -50.25
N TRP A 10 -9.27 10.70 -50.43
CA TRP A 10 -9.94 10.08 -51.58
C TRP A 10 -9.52 10.71 -52.90
N GLU A 11 -9.38 12.04 -52.94
CA GLU A 11 -8.93 12.77 -54.13
C GLU A 11 -7.50 12.38 -54.56
N HIS A 12 -6.59 12.12 -53.60
CA HIS A 12 -5.18 11.84 -53.90
C HIS A 12 -4.79 10.36 -53.98
N LYS A 13 -5.55 9.45 -53.36
CA LYS A 13 -5.21 8.01 -53.32
C LYS A 13 -6.20 7.08 -54.03
N GLY A 14 -7.31 7.61 -54.55
CA GLY A 14 -8.20 6.89 -55.48
C GLY A 14 -9.07 5.78 -54.88
N GLU A 15 -8.84 5.37 -53.63
CA GLU A 15 -9.66 4.38 -52.92
C GLU A 15 -10.20 4.93 -51.59
N LYS A 16 -11.37 4.42 -51.18
CA LYS A 16 -11.94 4.66 -49.85
C LYS A 16 -11.12 3.94 -48.77
N VAL A 17 -9.95 4.49 -48.46
CA VAL A 17 -9.12 4.02 -47.35
C VAL A 17 -9.89 4.26 -46.05
N GLN A 18 -10.23 3.17 -45.36
CA GLN A 18 -10.84 3.24 -44.04
C GLN A 18 -9.83 3.89 -43.08
N GLN A 19 -10.16 5.07 -42.57
CA GLN A 19 -9.35 5.73 -41.57
C GLN A 19 -9.64 5.11 -40.20
N THR A 20 -8.60 4.57 -39.58
CA THR A 20 -8.65 4.13 -38.18
C THR A 20 -7.90 5.17 -37.36
N PRO A 21 -8.59 6.08 -36.66
CA PRO A 21 -7.92 7.05 -35.80
C PRO A 21 -7.10 6.31 -34.76
N ILE A 22 -5.84 6.73 -34.58
CA ILE A 22 -5.01 6.20 -33.50
C ILE A 22 -5.65 6.66 -32.19
N THR A 23 -6.16 5.72 -31.40
CA THR A 23 -6.84 5.99 -30.12
C THR A 23 -5.87 6.13 -28.94
N ILE A 24 -4.58 5.90 -29.20
CA ILE A 24 -3.52 5.91 -28.19
C ILE A 24 -2.72 7.21 -28.37
N ALA A 25 -2.66 8.03 -27.32
CA ALA A 25 -1.85 9.24 -27.34
C ALA A 25 -0.37 8.86 -27.21
N GLU A 26 0.43 9.03 -28.27
CA GLU A 26 1.88 8.83 -28.21
C GLU A 26 2.61 10.11 -27.79
N PRO A 27 3.68 10.01 -26.97
CA PRO A 27 4.20 8.81 -26.28
C PRO A 27 3.29 8.33 -25.13
N ASP A 28 3.45 7.08 -24.66
CA ASP A 28 2.67 6.45 -23.58
C ASP A 28 2.52 7.30 -22.31
N THR A 29 3.48 8.19 -22.06
CA THR A 29 3.44 9.17 -20.97
C THR A 29 2.26 10.13 -21.08
N LYS A 30 1.65 10.29 -22.26
CA LYS A 30 0.49 11.13 -22.57
C LYS A 30 -0.85 10.38 -22.52
N SER A 31 -0.85 9.08 -22.18
CA SER A 31 -2.06 8.26 -22.04
C SER A 31 -3.11 8.84 -21.09
N HIS A 32 -2.71 9.69 -20.14
CA HIS A 32 -3.60 10.39 -19.22
C HIS A 32 -4.28 11.64 -19.83
N LEU A 33 -4.02 11.97 -21.10
CA LEU A 33 -4.68 13.04 -21.82
C LEU A 33 -5.99 12.52 -22.43
N ILE A 34 -7.11 12.77 -21.75
CA ILE A 34 -8.41 12.74 -22.43
C ILE A 34 -8.45 13.94 -23.38
N ILE A 35 -8.23 13.68 -24.66
CA ILE A 35 -8.14 14.70 -25.72
C ILE A 35 -9.50 15.41 -25.92
N LEU A 36 -10.61 14.72 -25.60
CA LEU A 36 -11.98 15.26 -25.68
C LEU A 36 -12.82 14.87 -24.44
N PRO A 37 -12.78 15.67 -23.35
CA PRO A 37 -13.46 15.36 -22.09
C PRO A 37 -14.96 15.06 -22.22
N GLN A 38 -15.65 15.74 -23.14
CA GLN A 38 -17.08 15.58 -23.39
C GLN A 38 -17.48 14.21 -24.02
N HIS A 39 -16.51 13.42 -24.48
CA HIS A 39 -16.73 12.09 -25.06
C HIS A 39 -16.07 10.98 -24.23
N ALA A 40 -15.58 11.30 -23.02
CA ALA A 40 -14.96 10.31 -22.14
C ALA A 40 -15.95 9.22 -21.74
N SER A 41 -15.56 7.96 -21.84
CA SER A 41 -16.37 6.85 -21.33
C SER A 41 -16.25 6.75 -19.80
N LYS A 42 -17.21 6.05 -19.17
CA LYS A 42 -17.14 5.77 -17.72
C LYS A 42 -15.86 5.03 -17.32
N LYS A 43 -15.31 4.21 -18.23
CA LYS A 43 -14.06 3.48 -18.01
C LYS A 43 -12.87 4.44 -17.98
N ASP A 44 -12.80 5.39 -18.91
CA ASP A 44 -11.73 6.38 -18.98
C ASP A 44 -11.73 7.27 -17.72
N ILE A 45 -12.92 7.63 -17.23
CA ILE A 45 -13.06 8.37 -15.96
C ILE A 45 -12.55 7.52 -14.79
N SER A 46 -12.88 6.23 -14.74
CA SER A 46 -12.40 5.32 -13.68
C SER A 46 -10.89 5.16 -13.71
N ASP A 47 -10.29 5.05 -14.90
CA ASP A 47 -8.85 4.91 -15.05
C ASP A 47 -8.11 6.20 -14.66
N LEU A 48 -8.68 7.37 -15.01
CA LEU A 48 -8.18 8.66 -14.52
C LEU A 48 -8.26 8.78 -13.00
N LYS A 49 -9.36 8.37 -12.38
CA LYS A 49 -9.50 8.37 -10.91
C LYS A 49 -8.42 7.50 -10.27
N ASN A 50 -8.23 6.29 -10.79
CA ASN A 50 -7.20 5.37 -10.30
C ASN A 50 -5.81 5.99 -10.36
N GLU A 51 -5.49 6.68 -11.45
CA GLU A 51 -4.19 7.34 -11.59
C GLU A 51 -4.07 8.58 -10.71
N ALA A 52 -5.14 9.37 -10.56
CA ALA A 52 -5.17 10.53 -9.68
C ALA A 52 -4.94 10.12 -8.21
N TYR A 53 -5.58 9.03 -7.77
CA TYR A 53 -5.34 8.46 -6.45
C TYR A 53 -3.90 7.97 -6.29
N LYS A 54 -3.32 7.29 -7.29
CA LYS A 54 -1.92 6.89 -7.25
C LYS A 54 -0.99 8.11 -7.14
N SER A 55 -1.23 9.17 -7.89
CA SER A 55 -0.41 10.39 -7.83
C SER A 55 -0.53 11.10 -6.48
N GLU A 56 -1.73 11.17 -5.87
CA GLU A 56 -1.90 11.66 -4.48
C GLU A 56 -1.05 10.84 -3.51
N ILE A 57 -1.11 9.52 -3.65
CA ILE A 57 -0.38 8.56 -2.85
C ILE A 57 1.14 8.75 -2.99
N TYR A 58 1.62 8.97 -4.21
CA TYR A 58 3.03 9.22 -4.50
C TYR A 58 3.49 10.63 -4.12
N LYS A 59 2.57 11.47 -3.59
CA LYS A 59 2.80 12.88 -3.24
C LYS A 59 3.22 13.73 -4.44
N ASP A 60 2.87 13.29 -5.64
CA ASP A 60 2.93 14.12 -6.83
C ASP A 60 1.64 14.94 -6.89
N PHE A 61 1.57 15.92 -6.01
CA PHE A 61 0.35 16.71 -5.79
C PHE A 61 -0.03 17.53 -7.02
N ASP A 62 0.94 17.94 -7.83
CA ASP A 62 0.71 18.68 -9.06
C ASP A 62 0.08 17.78 -10.13
N LEU A 63 0.62 16.57 -10.34
CA LEU A 63 0.02 15.60 -11.25
C LEU A 63 -1.37 15.15 -10.76
N ALA A 64 -1.50 14.85 -9.47
CA ALA A 64 -2.77 14.46 -8.86
C ALA A 64 -3.85 15.52 -9.07
N LYS A 65 -3.53 16.79 -8.79
CA LYS A 65 -4.44 17.91 -8.98
C LYS A 65 -4.86 18.06 -10.45
N GLN A 66 -3.92 17.93 -11.38
CA GLN A 66 -4.23 17.96 -12.82
C GLN A 66 -5.17 16.83 -13.23
N LEU A 67 -4.95 15.60 -12.73
CA LEU A 67 -5.79 14.46 -13.03
C LEU A 67 -7.21 14.64 -12.47
N TRP A 68 -7.36 15.16 -11.25
CA TRP A 68 -8.68 15.44 -10.65
C TRP A 68 -9.46 16.55 -11.36
N ILE A 69 -8.78 17.59 -11.83
CA ILE A 69 -9.39 18.62 -12.67
C ILE A 69 -9.92 18.02 -13.98
N ARG A 70 -9.20 17.05 -14.58
CA ARG A 70 -9.66 16.33 -15.78
C ARG A 70 -10.85 15.43 -15.49
N VAL A 71 -10.89 14.75 -14.33
CA VAL A 71 -12.06 13.98 -13.90
C VAL A 71 -13.29 14.88 -13.79
N LEU A 72 -13.16 16.09 -13.21
CA LEU A 72 -14.25 17.06 -13.15
C LEU A 72 -14.73 17.51 -14.54
N ALA A 73 -13.79 17.76 -15.45
CA ALA A 73 -14.12 18.16 -16.82
C ALA A 73 -14.80 17.03 -17.62
N ALA A 74 -14.36 15.78 -17.44
CA ALA A 74 -14.86 14.61 -18.15
C ALA A 74 -16.17 14.06 -17.58
N SER A 75 -16.41 14.25 -16.28
CA SER A 75 -17.64 13.81 -15.60
C SER A 75 -18.81 14.79 -15.75
N ARG A 76 -18.56 15.96 -16.35
CA ARG A 76 -19.57 16.99 -16.54
C ARG A 76 -20.49 16.59 -17.69
N ASP A 77 -21.64 16.04 -17.34
CA ASP A 77 -22.72 15.85 -18.29
C ASP A 77 -23.29 17.22 -18.69
N SER A 78 -23.37 17.51 -19.98
CA SER A 78 -23.90 18.80 -20.48
C SER A 78 -25.41 18.94 -20.22
N ALA A 79 -26.09 17.82 -19.94
CA ALA A 79 -27.52 17.74 -19.68
C ALA A 79 -27.91 17.80 -18.19
N SER A 80 -26.95 17.59 -17.27
CA SER A 80 -27.23 17.34 -15.84
C SER A 80 -26.23 18.09 -14.97
N ARG A 81 -26.65 19.27 -14.48
CA ARG A 81 -25.81 20.18 -13.67
C ARG A 81 -25.47 19.62 -12.28
N ASP A 82 -26.14 18.54 -11.87
CA ASP A 82 -26.02 17.92 -10.55
C ASP A 82 -25.09 16.69 -10.52
N SER A 83 -24.59 16.23 -11.68
CA SER A 83 -23.63 15.11 -11.80
C SER A 83 -22.18 15.57 -11.56
N ILE A 84 -21.94 16.33 -10.50
CA ILE A 84 -20.58 16.75 -10.14
C ILE A 84 -19.90 15.62 -9.38
N ASP A 85 -18.71 15.23 -9.86
CA ASP A 85 -17.91 14.19 -9.23
C ASP A 85 -17.34 14.68 -7.89
N ARG A 86 -18.07 14.41 -6.80
CA ARG A 86 -17.73 14.88 -5.45
C ARG A 86 -16.40 14.32 -4.95
N ASP A 87 -15.98 13.16 -5.43
CA ASP A 87 -14.68 12.58 -5.07
C ASP A 87 -13.54 13.48 -5.53
N ALA A 88 -13.67 14.06 -6.73
CA ALA A 88 -12.68 14.94 -7.32
C ALA A 88 -12.60 16.30 -6.61
N ILE A 89 -13.73 16.84 -6.15
CA ILE A 89 -13.77 18.06 -5.33
C ILE A 89 -13.03 17.83 -4.02
N HIS A 90 -13.41 16.81 -3.27
CA HIS A 90 -12.79 16.50 -1.99
C HIS A 90 -11.31 16.17 -2.14
N ALA A 91 -10.91 15.51 -3.23
CA ALA A 91 -9.51 15.26 -3.54
C ALA A 91 -8.71 16.56 -3.72
N ILE A 92 -9.23 17.53 -4.48
CA ILE A 92 -8.56 18.82 -4.69
C ILE A 92 -8.45 19.60 -3.37
N GLU A 93 -9.48 19.57 -2.53
CA GLU A 93 -9.44 20.17 -1.19
C GLU A 93 -8.35 19.52 -0.31
N ARG A 94 -8.28 18.18 -0.29
CA ARG A 94 -7.23 17.44 0.45
C ARG A 94 -5.83 17.81 -0.04
N ILE A 95 -5.63 17.88 -1.36
CA ILE A 95 -4.35 18.23 -1.97
C ILE A 95 -3.95 19.67 -1.58
N ALA A 96 -4.88 20.62 -1.61
CA ALA A 96 -4.62 22.00 -1.24
C ALA A 96 -4.19 22.14 0.23
N ILE A 97 -4.87 21.43 1.14
CA ILE A 97 -4.50 21.38 2.57
C ILE A 97 -3.11 20.76 2.75
N ALA A 98 -2.83 19.65 2.07
CA ALA A 98 -1.54 18.96 2.15
C ALA A 98 -0.39 19.83 1.62
N GLN A 99 -0.60 20.57 0.53
CA GLN A 99 0.37 21.53 0.00
C GLN A 99 0.62 22.69 0.98
N HIS A 100 -0.43 23.24 1.59
CA HIS A 100 -0.30 24.33 2.58
C HIS A 100 0.48 23.90 3.83
N GLN A 101 0.27 22.68 4.32
CA GLN A 101 1.01 22.10 5.46
C GLN A 101 2.48 21.77 5.13
N LEU A 102 2.82 21.60 3.85
CA LEU A 102 4.19 21.42 3.39
C LEU A 102 4.91 22.77 3.26
N THR A 103 4.22 23.81 2.79
CA THR A 103 4.76 25.17 2.70
C THR A 103 4.96 25.82 4.06
N SER A 104 4.16 25.47 5.07
CA SER A 104 4.31 25.98 6.44
C SER A 104 5.46 25.33 7.22
N LYS A 105 6.21 24.41 6.61
CA LYS A 105 7.34 23.70 7.25
C LYS A 105 8.72 24.27 6.90
N ASP A 106 8.80 25.22 5.97
CA ASP A 106 10.06 25.83 5.50
C ASP A 106 10.21 27.32 5.84
N SER A 107 9.30 27.93 6.61
CA SER A 107 9.44 29.31 7.07
C SER A 107 9.28 29.45 8.59
N ASP A 108 10.45 29.59 9.22
CA ASP A 108 10.76 30.25 10.49
C ASP A 108 10.20 29.77 11.84
N GLU A 109 11.17 29.55 12.73
CA GLU A 109 11.08 29.74 14.16
C GLU A 109 10.59 31.15 14.48
N THR A 110 9.41 31.31 15.09
CA THR A 110 9.16 32.18 16.26
C THR A 110 7.69 32.15 16.70
N GLU A 111 7.48 31.81 17.97
CA GLU A 111 6.46 32.32 18.89
C GLU A 111 5.02 32.61 18.41
N LYS A 112 4.03 31.83 18.88
CA LYS A 112 3.24 32.13 20.11
C LYS A 112 1.97 31.27 20.22
N SER A 113 1.79 30.73 21.42
CA SER A 113 0.53 30.37 22.11
C SER A 113 -0.78 30.49 21.30
N TYR A 114 -1.29 29.37 20.79
CA TYR A 114 -2.73 29.14 20.63
C TYR A 114 -3.04 27.67 20.88
N GLN A 115 -3.91 27.39 21.85
CA GLN A 115 -4.56 26.09 22.01
C GLN A 115 -5.73 26.02 21.02
N PRO A 116 -5.80 25.05 20.09
CA PRO A 116 -7.03 24.80 19.37
C PRO A 116 -7.87 23.77 20.10
N ALA A 117 -9.15 24.13 20.24
CA ALA A 117 -10.23 23.33 20.77
C ALA A 117 -10.29 21.92 20.15
N HIS A 118 -10.85 20.99 20.93
CA HIS A 118 -11.20 19.62 20.55
C HIS A 118 -11.84 19.53 19.16
N PHE A 119 -11.02 19.25 18.14
CA PHE A 119 -11.48 18.69 16.88
C PHE A 119 -11.59 17.17 17.07
N ASN A 120 -12.81 16.65 17.16
CA ASN A 120 -13.08 15.23 16.93
C ASN A 120 -13.12 15.03 15.40
N PRO A 121 -12.13 14.39 14.77
CA PRO A 121 -12.17 14.15 13.34
C PRO A 121 -13.19 13.05 13.08
N ILE A 122 -14.29 13.40 12.43
CA ILE A 122 -15.23 12.44 11.85
C ILE A 122 -14.43 11.59 10.84
N SER A 123 -14.24 10.31 11.15
CA SER A 123 -13.42 9.37 10.38
C SER A 123 -14.15 8.92 9.13
N ILE A 124 -13.89 9.56 7.99
CA ILE A 124 -14.34 9.08 6.68
C ILE A 124 -13.12 8.55 5.91
N LEU A 125 -12.56 7.44 6.40
CA LEU A 125 -11.67 6.58 5.62
C LEU A 125 -12.44 5.27 5.40
N PRO A 126 -12.45 4.67 4.20
CA PRO A 126 -13.08 3.37 3.99
C PRO A 126 -12.48 2.37 4.99
N ASN A 127 -13.25 2.02 6.03
CA ASN A 127 -12.72 1.40 7.23
C ASN A 127 -12.33 -0.05 6.92
N VAL A 128 -11.15 -0.50 7.32
CA VAL A 128 -10.81 -1.93 7.21
C VAL A 128 -11.67 -2.63 8.25
N PRO A 129 -12.51 -3.60 7.86
CA PRO A 129 -13.31 -4.33 8.84
C PRO A 129 -12.40 -5.03 9.84
N LEU A 130 -12.56 -4.72 11.13
CA LEU A 130 -11.77 -5.31 12.21
C LEU A 130 -12.37 -6.67 12.59
N LYS A 131 -12.25 -7.65 11.70
CA LYS A 131 -12.82 -8.99 11.90
C LYS A 131 -11.86 -9.90 12.66
N SER A 132 -12.40 -10.78 13.49
CA SER A 132 -11.64 -11.79 14.23
C SER A 132 -12.49 -13.02 14.46
N SER A 133 -11.93 -14.19 14.16
CA SER A 133 -12.57 -15.48 14.45
C SER A 133 -12.44 -15.89 15.92
N ARG A 134 -11.58 -15.18 16.67
CA ARG A 134 -11.25 -15.43 18.08
C ARG A 134 -11.66 -14.28 19.01
N GLY A 135 -12.47 -13.34 18.52
CA GLY A 135 -12.93 -12.19 19.30
C GLY A 135 -11.81 -11.23 19.74
N ILE A 136 -10.74 -11.14 18.95
CA ILE A 136 -9.61 -10.26 19.21
C ILE A 136 -9.95 -8.83 18.78
N ASP A 137 -9.69 -7.89 19.68
CA ASP A 137 -9.81 -6.47 19.41
C ASP A 137 -8.54 -5.93 18.74
N TYR A 138 -8.70 -5.43 17.51
CA TYR A 138 -7.64 -4.83 16.70
C TYR A 138 -7.65 -3.30 16.70
N THR A 139 -8.52 -2.64 17.47
CA THR A 139 -8.62 -1.17 17.52
C THR A 139 -7.30 -0.51 17.90
N LYS A 140 -6.62 -1.02 18.93
CA LYS A 140 -5.31 -0.52 19.36
C LYS A 140 -4.26 -0.63 18.25
N LEU A 141 -4.23 -1.76 17.53
CA LEU A 141 -3.32 -1.94 16.39
C LEU A 141 -3.62 -0.94 15.27
N ARG A 142 -4.91 -0.79 14.91
CA ARG A 142 -5.38 0.19 13.93
C ARG A 142 -4.93 1.61 14.30
N ASP A 143 -5.11 2.02 15.55
CA ASP A 143 -4.82 3.38 15.99
C ASP A 143 -3.32 3.68 16.03
N LEU A 144 -2.51 2.70 16.44
CA LEU A 144 -1.04 2.81 16.38
C LEU A 144 -0.55 2.93 14.93
N LEU A 145 -1.10 2.14 14.02
CA LEU A 145 -0.77 2.20 12.59
C LEU A 145 -1.24 3.52 11.97
N ALA A 146 -2.46 3.98 12.28
CA ALA A 146 -3.01 5.23 11.80
C ALA A 146 -2.20 6.46 12.25
N THR A 147 -1.61 6.39 13.45
CA THR A 147 -0.75 7.45 13.99
C THR A 147 0.73 7.29 13.60
N GLY A 148 1.08 6.28 12.80
CA GLY A 148 2.46 6.04 12.36
C GLY A 148 3.42 5.61 13.49
N LYS A 149 2.88 5.09 14.60
CA LYS A 149 3.67 4.54 15.71
C LYS A 149 4.12 3.12 15.39
N TRP A 150 5.02 3.00 14.42
CA TRP A 150 5.38 1.71 13.80
C TRP A 150 6.01 0.70 14.77
N LYS A 151 6.83 1.17 15.73
CA LYS A 151 7.49 0.30 16.70
C LYS A 151 6.49 -0.33 17.65
N GLU A 152 5.56 0.49 18.14
CA GLU A 152 4.47 0.10 19.02
C GLU A 152 3.47 -0.78 18.27
N ALA A 153 3.18 -0.48 17.00
CA ALA A 153 2.33 -1.30 16.15
C ALA A 153 2.93 -2.70 15.91
N ASP A 154 4.24 -2.82 15.72
CA ASP A 154 4.92 -4.12 15.60
C ASP A 154 4.84 -4.93 16.91
N GLN A 155 5.05 -4.27 18.05
CA GLN A 155 4.91 -4.89 19.37
C GLN A 155 3.46 -5.35 19.62
N GLU A 156 2.49 -4.50 19.29
CA GLU A 156 1.08 -4.82 19.41
C GLU A 156 0.70 -5.97 18.47
N THR A 157 1.23 -6.00 17.25
CA THR A 157 1.06 -7.10 16.29
C THR A 157 1.55 -8.42 16.91
N ALA A 158 2.73 -8.44 17.50
CA ALA A 158 3.25 -9.63 18.18
C ALA A 158 2.36 -10.06 19.35
N ARG A 159 1.85 -9.11 20.15
CA ARG A 159 0.94 -9.37 21.27
C ARG A 159 -0.37 -10.00 20.79
N VAL A 160 -1.04 -9.41 19.79
CA VAL A 160 -2.31 -9.94 19.28
C VAL A 160 -2.14 -11.28 18.61
N MET A 161 -1.05 -11.52 17.88
CA MET A 161 -0.80 -12.83 17.26
C MET A 161 -0.60 -13.93 18.31
N LEU A 162 0.10 -13.64 19.41
CA LEU A 162 0.18 -14.57 20.54
C LEU A 162 -1.17 -14.85 21.17
N LYS A 163 -2.00 -13.81 21.32
CA LYS A 163 -3.35 -13.95 21.87
C LYS A 163 -4.25 -14.79 20.97
N VAL A 164 -4.24 -14.56 19.65
CA VAL A 164 -4.97 -15.37 18.66
C VAL A 164 -4.59 -16.85 18.76
N ALA A 165 -3.29 -17.13 18.92
CA ALA A 165 -2.75 -18.48 19.02
C ALA A 165 -2.92 -19.11 20.42
N GLY A 166 -3.38 -18.35 21.43
CA GLY A 166 -3.46 -18.82 22.82
C GLY A 166 -2.09 -19.05 23.48
N ARG A 167 -1.06 -18.31 23.06
CA ARG A 167 0.35 -18.52 23.45
C ARG A 167 1.01 -17.35 24.18
N GLU A 168 0.20 -16.56 24.87
CA GLU A 168 0.68 -15.35 25.57
C GLU A 168 1.75 -15.68 26.63
N LYS A 169 1.66 -16.85 27.27
CA LYS A 169 2.63 -17.31 28.29
C LYS A 169 3.97 -17.71 27.68
N GLU A 170 3.93 -18.39 26.54
CA GLU A 170 5.09 -18.88 25.82
C GLU A 170 5.88 -17.73 25.21
N LYS A 171 5.19 -16.68 24.76
CA LYS A 171 5.80 -15.51 24.09
C LYS A 171 6.49 -15.86 22.76
N TRP A 172 6.09 -16.98 22.14
CA TRP A 172 6.51 -17.42 20.79
C TRP A 172 5.43 -18.29 20.15
N LEU A 173 5.37 -18.28 18.81
CA LEU A 173 4.51 -19.17 18.02
C LEU A 173 5.32 -20.39 17.57
N ASP A 174 4.79 -21.60 17.76
CA ASP A 174 5.36 -22.81 17.17
C ASP A 174 4.81 -23.06 15.76
N SER A 175 5.36 -24.05 15.07
CA SER A 175 4.95 -24.40 13.71
C SER A 175 3.47 -24.77 13.64
N SER A 176 2.95 -25.52 14.61
CA SER A 176 1.53 -25.92 14.65
C SER A 176 0.61 -24.71 14.78
N SER A 177 0.98 -23.74 15.62
CA SER A 177 0.21 -22.53 15.83
C SER A 177 0.26 -21.60 14.62
N ILE A 178 1.38 -21.59 13.89
CA ILE A 178 1.51 -20.88 12.62
C ILE A 178 0.63 -21.53 11.55
N ASP A 179 0.65 -22.86 11.42
CA ASP A 179 -0.12 -23.59 10.41
C ASP A 179 -1.62 -23.49 10.67
N ASN A 180 -2.05 -23.50 11.94
CA ASN A 180 -3.45 -23.39 12.35
C ASN A 180 -3.91 -21.96 12.66
N PHE A 181 -3.07 -20.95 12.39
CA PHE A 181 -3.45 -19.56 12.65
C PHE A 181 -4.70 -19.19 11.84
N PRO A 182 -5.74 -18.59 12.43
CA PRO A 182 -6.97 -18.29 11.70
C PRO A 182 -6.75 -17.28 10.57
N CYS A 183 -7.26 -17.61 9.38
CA CYS A 183 -7.06 -16.78 8.18
C CYS A 183 -7.70 -15.39 8.33
N GLU A 184 -8.85 -15.30 9.01
CA GLU A 184 -9.54 -14.01 9.22
C GLU A 184 -8.70 -13.04 10.04
N ASP A 185 -8.15 -13.51 11.16
CA ASP A 185 -7.26 -12.74 12.04
C ASP A 185 -5.97 -12.33 11.32
N LEU A 186 -5.35 -13.23 10.56
CA LEU A 186 -4.15 -12.92 9.78
C LEU A 186 -4.42 -11.87 8.71
N ARG A 187 -5.56 -11.99 8.02
CA ARG A 187 -6.01 -11.04 6.99
C ARG A 187 -6.30 -9.66 7.57
N THR A 188 -6.96 -9.58 8.72
CA THR A 188 -7.22 -8.30 9.39
C THR A 188 -5.92 -7.59 9.74
N ILE A 189 -4.96 -8.32 10.33
CA ILE A 189 -3.63 -7.77 10.65
C ILE A 189 -2.93 -7.27 9.38
N ASP A 190 -2.88 -8.10 8.33
CA ASP A 190 -2.23 -7.73 7.07
C ASP A 190 -2.85 -6.50 6.40
N GLN A 191 -4.18 -6.46 6.30
CA GLN A 191 -4.90 -5.34 5.68
C GLN A 191 -4.68 -4.02 6.43
N LEU A 192 -4.59 -4.05 7.75
CA LEU A 192 -4.25 -2.88 8.54
C LEU A 192 -2.84 -2.38 8.22
N TRP A 193 -1.84 -3.27 8.22
CA TRP A 193 -0.47 -2.93 7.87
C TRP A 193 -0.36 -2.37 6.46
N VAL A 194 -0.95 -3.05 5.47
CA VAL A 194 -0.96 -2.63 4.07
C VAL A 194 -1.63 -1.27 3.91
N LYS A 195 -2.80 -1.06 4.51
CA LYS A 195 -3.53 0.20 4.37
C LYS A 195 -2.75 1.39 4.92
N TYR A 196 -2.34 1.31 6.18
CA TYR A 196 -1.74 2.46 6.86
C TYR A 196 -0.30 2.73 6.43
N SER A 197 0.39 1.73 5.90
CA SER A 197 1.73 1.88 5.31
C SER A 197 1.72 2.22 3.83
N ASN A 198 0.53 2.41 3.22
CA ASN A 198 0.40 2.65 1.79
C ASN A 198 1.05 1.54 0.94
N GLY A 199 0.79 0.28 1.31
CA GLY A 199 1.28 -0.91 0.63
C GLY A 199 2.76 -1.21 0.82
N LEU A 200 3.46 -0.49 1.69
CA LEU A 200 4.88 -0.75 1.97
C LEU A 200 5.09 -1.93 2.92
N PHE A 201 4.21 -2.10 3.90
CA PHE A 201 4.35 -3.06 4.99
C PHE A 201 3.18 -4.05 4.99
N GLY A 202 3.39 -5.22 5.59
CA GLY A 202 2.41 -6.30 5.64
C GLY A 202 3.04 -7.67 5.35
N PHE A 203 2.41 -8.72 5.85
CA PHE A 203 2.81 -10.10 5.62
C PHE A 203 2.61 -10.51 4.15
N SER A 204 1.58 -10.01 3.47
CA SER A 204 1.36 -10.24 2.03
C SER A 204 2.43 -9.55 1.17
N VAL A 205 2.94 -8.40 1.62
CA VAL A 205 4.08 -7.73 0.98
C VAL A 205 5.35 -8.54 1.17
N GLN A 206 5.62 -8.99 2.39
CA GLN A 206 6.76 -9.86 2.71
C GLN A 206 6.71 -11.18 1.94
N LYS A 207 5.55 -11.83 1.88
CA LYS A 207 5.35 -13.08 1.14
C LYS A 207 5.69 -12.91 -0.34
N ARG A 208 5.15 -11.88 -1.01
CA ARG A 208 5.48 -11.60 -2.42
C ARG A 208 6.97 -11.41 -2.65
N ILE A 209 7.66 -10.72 -1.72
CA ILE A 209 9.11 -10.56 -1.80
C ILE A 209 9.82 -11.91 -1.64
N TYR A 210 9.42 -12.71 -0.65
CA TYR A 210 10.00 -14.02 -0.38
C TYR A 210 9.82 -14.99 -1.56
N GLU A 211 8.62 -15.07 -2.12
CA GLU A 211 8.30 -15.88 -3.31
C GLU A 211 9.08 -15.39 -4.55
N SER A 212 9.23 -14.07 -4.73
CA SER A 212 10.03 -13.51 -5.84
C SER A 212 11.52 -13.88 -5.80
N LEU A 213 12.02 -14.30 -4.63
CA LEU A 213 13.38 -14.79 -4.42
C LEU A 213 13.47 -16.32 -4.53
N GLY A 214 12.39 -16.99 -4.93
CA GLY A 214 12.30 -18.44 -5.02
C GLY A 214 11.93 -19.13 -3.70
N GLY A 215 11.48 -18.38 -2.69
CA GLY A 215 11.13 -18.93 -1.39
C GLY A 215 9.98 -19.93 -1.46
N THR A 216 10.18 -21.11 -0.87
CA THR A 216 9.18 -22.17 -0.79
C THR A 216 8.75 -22.40 0.66
N ARG A 217 8.00 -23.48 0.89
CA ARG A 217 7.65 -23.96 2.23
C ARG A 217 8.88 -24.53 2.95
N GLU A 218 9.85 -25.08 2.21
CA GLU A 218 11.11 -25.52 2.78
C GLU A 218 12.01 -24.32 3.11
N TYR A 219 12.78 -24.47 4.19
CA TYR A 219 13.75 -23.46 4.54
C TYR A 219 14.97 -23.56 3.63
N ASP A 220 15.28 -22.46 2.94
CA ASP A 220 16.55 -22.24 2.26
C ASP A 220 17.26 -21.04 2.90
N GLY A 221 18.46 -21.27 3.42
CA GLY A 221 19.24 -20.25 4.11
C GLY A 221 19.66 -19.10 3.18
N LYS A 222 20.02 -19.38 1.92
CA LYS A 222 20.44 -18.35 0.96
C LYS A 222 19.27 -17.45 0.57
N ILE A 223 18.10 -18.04 0.36
CA ILE A 223 16.88 -17.28 0.07
C ILE A 223 16.46 -16.45 1.29
N TRP A 224 16.56 -17.03 2.49
CA TRP A 224 16.24 -16.32 3.73
C TRP A 224 17.17 -15.12 3.98
N GLU A 225 18.45 -15.29 3.68
CA GLU A 225 19.45 -14.24 3.71
C GLU A 225 19.15 -13.12 2.71
N ALA A 226 18.93 -13.46 1.44
CA ALA A 226 18.57 -12.51 0.39
C ALA A 226 17.26 -11.76 0.71
N PHE A 227 16.29 -12.47 1.29
CA PHE A 227 15.06 -11.87 1.78
C PHE A 227 15.36 -10.83 2.87
N GLY A 228 16.17 -11.19 3.87
CA GLY A 228 16.61 -10.30 4.93
C GLY A 228 17.29 -9.04 4.42
N ASP A 229 18.14 -9.15 3.39
CA ASP A 229 18.76 -8.00 2.74
C ASP A 229 17.71 -7.13 2.04
N ARG A 230 16.76 -7.75 1.32
CA ARG A 230 15.71 -7.06 0.56
C ARG A 230 14.73 -6.26 1.42
N VAL A 231 14.37 -6.79 2.59
CA VAL A 231 13.47 -6.12 3.53
C VAL A 231 14.21 -5.26 4.55
N GLY A 232 15.53 -5.11 4.43
CA GLY A 232 16.34 -4.24 5.31
C GLY A 232 16.52 -4.77 6.73
N TRP A 233 16.50 -6.10 6.89
CA TRP A 233 16.71 -6.81 8.16
C TRP A 233 18.16 -7.24 8.37
N ARG A 234 18.97 -7.16 7.32
CA ARG A 234 20.41 -7.42 7.32
C ARG A 234 21.14 -6.24 6.69
N VAL A 235 22.32 -5.94 7.22
CA VAL A 235 23.24 -4.94 6.68
C VAL A 235 24.65 -5.51 6.78
N ASN A 236 25.42 -5.43 5.69
CA ASN A 236 26.79 -5.97 5.63
C ASN A 236 26.86 -7.43 6.11
N ASN A 237 25.94 -8.29 5.62
CA ASN A 237 25.78 -9.70 6.01
C ASN A 237 25.40 -9.97 7.47
N ASN A 238 25.21 -8.94 8.30
CA ASN A 238 24.84 -9.07 9.70
C ASN A 238 23.35 -8.82 9.92
N TRP A 239 22.70 -9.71 10.68
CA TRP A 239 21.30 -9.55 11.08
C TRP A 239 21.18 -8.44 12.12
N LEU A 240 20.36 -7.43 11.82
CA LEU A 240 20.07 -6.36 12.76
C LEU A 240 19.30 -6.90 13.96
N ARG A 241 19.65 -6.44 15.17
CA ARG A 241 18.82 -6.67 16.35
C ARG A 241 17.59 -5.80 16.23
N TYR A 242 16.52 -6.16 16.94
CA TYR A 242 15.26 -5.42 16.85
C TYR A 242 15.44 -3.93 17.21
N ASP A 243 16.27 -3.63 18.20
CA ASP A 243 16.48 -2.26 18.64
C ASP A 243 17.31 -1.42 17.66
N ASP A 244 17.99 -2.08 16.71
CA ASP A 244 18.73 -1.44 15.62
C ASP A 244 17.86 -1.25 14.35
N LEU A 245 16.64 -1.80 14.34
CA LEU A 245 15.71 -1.60 13.23
C LEU A 245 15.19 -0.16 13.24
N LYS A 246 14.97 0.35 12.03
CA LYS A 246 14.37 1.68 11.86
C LYS A 246 12.85 1.51 11.96
N PHE A 247 12.18 2.43 12.65
CA PHE A 247 10.71 2.45 12.78
C PHE A 247 10.10 3.81 12.46
N ASN A 248 10.75 4.62 11.63
CA ASN A 248 10.28 5.97 11.31
C ASN A 248 9.61 6.03 9.92
N ASN A 249 8.83 7.10 9.70
CA ASN A 249 8.04 7.30 8.48
C ASN A 249 8.89 7.52 7.21
N LYS A 250 10.22 7.57 7.31
CA LYS A 250 11.13 7.72 6.16
C LYS A 250 11.52 6.38 5.55
N ILE A 251 11.12 5.26 6.16
CA ILE A 251 11.43 3.92 5.64
C ILE A 251 10.60 3.68 4.39
N LYS A 252 11.31 3.57 3.25
CA LYS A 252 10.72 3.22 1.95
C LYS A 252 10.98 1.76 1.56
N VAL A 253 11.52 0.96 2.48
CA VAL A 253 11.88 -0.45 2.23
C VAL A 253 10.62 -1.31 2.34
N LYS A 254 10.17 -1.89 1.22
CA LYS A 254 9.00 -2.76 1.18
C LYS A 254 9.23 -4.02 2.03
N GLY A 255 8.20 -4.44 2.77
CA GLY A 255 8.24 -5.62 3.63
C GLY A 255 9.05 -5.46 4.91
N HIS A 256 9.58 -4.28 5.22
CA HIS A 256 10.39 -4.07 6.43
C HIS A 256 9.63 -4.39 7.73
N LEU A 257 8.32 -4.14 7.74
CA LEU A 257 7.44 -4.41 8.86
C LEU A 257 6.20 -5.21 8.38
N PRO A 258 5.53 -5.94 9.29
CA PRO A 258 5.94 -6.22 10.67
C PRO A 258 7.15 -7.19 10.73
N ARG A 259 8.13 -6.93 11.61
CA ARG A 259 9.21 -7.88 11.89
C ARG A 259 8.73 -9.04 12.76
N GLY A 260 7.86 -8.74 13.72
CA GLY A 260 7.39 -9.69 14.71
C GLY A 260 8.55 -10.23 15.55
N ARG A 261 8.89 -9.55 16.67
CA ARG A 261 9.86 -10.02 17.69
C ARG A 261 9.66 -11.49 18.11
N VAL A 262 8.49 -12.06 17.89
CA VAL A 262 8.04 -13.34 18.43
C VAL A 262 8.06 -14.47 17.39
N ILE A 263 7.90 -14.14 16.09
CA ILE A 263 7.59 -15.11 15.03
C ILE A 263 8.86 -15.74 14.44
N LEU A 264 9.97 -14.99 14.46
CA LEU A 264 11.21 -15.37 13.75
C LEU A 264 12.39 -15.75 14.67
N ILE A 265 12.36 -15.35 15.95
CA ILE A 265 13.55 -15.39 16.83
C ILE A 265 14.01 -16.82 17.16
N ARG A 266 13.15 -17.84 17.14
CA ARG A 266 13.55 -19.22 17.48
C ARG A 266 13.76 -20.19 16.32
N ARG A 267 13.32 -19.90 15.10
CA ARG A 267 13.73 -20.71 13.93
C ARG A 267 15.24 -20.65 13.71
N LEU A 268 15.81 -19.46 13.83
CA LEU A 268 17.26 -19.27 13.73
C LEU A 268 18.03 -19.91 14.90
N ARG A 269 17.45 -19.95 16.11
CA ARG A 269 18.07 -20.62 17.26
C ARG A 269 18.00 -22.15 17.20
N LEU A 270 16.96 -22.73 16.63
CA LEU A 270 16.88 -24.19 16.44
C LEU A 270 17.91 -24.68 15.41
N ILE A 271 18.14 -23.90 14.34
CA ILE A 271 19.15 -24.21 13.32
C ILE A 271 20.58 -24.20 13.90
N ARG A 272 20.85 -23.37 14.92
CA ARG A 272 22.18 -23.26 15.54
C ARG A 272 22.42 -24.26 16.69
N MET A 273 21.44 -25.08 17.07
CA MET A 273 21.56 -25.95 18.27
C MET A 273 21.31 -27.44 18.02
N VAL A 274 21.23 -27.90 16.76
CA VAL A 274 21.12 -29.33 16.44
C VAL A 274 22.18 -29.73 15.41
N LEU A 275 23.42 -29.87 15.88
CA LEU A 275 24.29 -30.93 15.38
C LEU A 275 23.74 -32.23 15.98
N GLY A 276 23.09 -33.04 15.15
CA GLY A 276 22.61 -34.38 15.54
C GLY A 276 21.10 -34.52 15.51
N GLY A 277 20.57 -34.84 14.32
CA GLY A 277 19.31 -35.55 14.12
C GLY A 277 18.04 -34.91 14.67
N TYR A 278 17.21 -34.35 13.79
CA TYR A 278 15.75 -34.46 13.70
C TYR A 278 15.25 -33.26 12.89
N SER A 279 14.90 -33.53 11.64
CA SER A 279 14.26 -32.61 10.70
C SER A 279 12.82 -32.36 11.10
N VAL A 280 12.58 -31.39 11.98
CA VAL A 280 11.23 -30.81 12.17
C VAL A 280 11.14 -29.56 11.31
N LEU A 281 10.86 -29.77 10.02
CA LEU A 281 10.63 -28.72 9.02
C LEU A 281 9.31 -28.00 9.32
N GLY A 282 9.36 -27.02 10.21
CA GLY A 282 8.29 -26.03 10.30
C GLY A 282 8.28 -25.15 9.04
N SER A 283 7.08 -24.74 8.62
CA SER A 283 6.85 -23.89 7.42
C SER A 283 6.86 -22.39 7.74
N PRO A 284 7.58 -21.51 7.00
CA PRO A 284 7.58 -20.08 7.30
C PRO A 284 6.15 -19.53 7.30
N LEU A 285 5.83 -18.57 8.18
CA LEU A 285 4.54 -17.86 8.13
C LEU A 285 4.27 -17.31 6.71
N LEU A 286 5.33 -16.88 6.03
CA LEU A 286 5.30 -16.35 4.67
C LEU A 286 5.04 -17.41 3.58
N SER A 287 5.05 -18.70 3.91
CA SER A 287 4.74 -19.79 2.95
C SER A 287 3.26 -20.19 2.94
N ARG A 288 2.44 -19.54 3.78
CA ARG A 288 1.00 -19.82 3.85
C ARG A 288 0.27 -19.33 2.60
N ARG A 289 -0.55 -20.20 1.99
CA ARG A 289 -1.27 -19.93 0.73
C ARG A 289 -2.33 -18.82 0.84
N ASP A 290 -2.85 -18.58 2.04
CA ASP A 290 -3.98 -17.68 2.31
C ASP A 290 -3.58 -16.22 2.64
N LEU A 291 -2.27 -15.92 2.57
CA LEU A 291 -1.71 -14.57 2.55
C LEU A 291 -1.75 -13.93 1.15
#